data_AF-A0A4U7DUQ6-F1
#
_entry.id   AF-A0A4U7DUQ6-F1
#
_cell.length_a   1.000
_cell.length_b   1.000
_cell.length_c   1.000
_cell.angle_alpha   90.00
_cell.angle_beta   90.00
_cell.angle_gamma   90.00
#
_symmetry.space_group_name_H-M   'P 1'
#
loop_
_entity.id
_entity.type
_entity.pdbx_description
1 polymer ?
#
loop_
_entity_poly.entity_id
_entity_poly.type
_entity_poly.pdbx_seq_one_letter_code
_entity_poly.pdbx_strand_id
1 'polypeptide(L)'
;MTDDVPDTCASCGEQIPGRPSEWNLDPEWRMYLEEERDLGWFANAPVVICCPGCKDDLDRLENSLSEQRAYGSDADAETAEANLQEELDGLDLDCIVDQFAI
;
A
#
# COMPACT_ATOMS: atom_id res chain seq x y z
N MET A 1 4.08 14.02 19.51
CA MET A 1 4.18 14.09 18.05
C MET A 1 2.78 13.74 17.60
N THR A 2 2.14 14.58 16.81
CA THR A 2 0.72 14.45 16.48
C THR A 2 0.48 13.12 15.79
N ASP A 3 -0.18 12.19 16.48
CA ASP A 3 -0.79 10.95 15.97
C ASP A 3 -1.96 11.27 15.01
N ASP A 4 -1.82 12.30 14.17
CA ASP A 4 -2.85 12.71 13.23
C ASP A 4 -2.69 11.87 11.96
N VAL A 5 -3.74 11.13 11.61
CA VAL A 5 -3.83 10.37 10.36
C VAL A 5 -3.56 11.32 9.18
N PRO A 6 -2.68 10.96 8.24
CA PRO A 6 -2.38 11.80 7.08
C PRO A 6 -3.65 12.18 6.32
N ASP A 7 -3.88 13.47 6.14
CA ASP A 7 -4.95 13.99 5.27
C ASP A 7 -4.57 13.98 3.78
N THR A 8 -3.43 13.37 3.45
CA THR A 8 -2.84 13.35 2.11
C THR A 8 -2.76 11.90 1.63
N CYS A 9 -3.03 11.67 0.35
CA CYS A 9 -2.99 10.35 -0.22
C CYS A 9 -1.53 9.91 -0.45
N ALA A 10 -1.16 8.74 0.07
CA ALA A 10 0.17 8.15 -0.13
C ALA A 10 0.50 7.92 -1.61
N SER A 11 -0.49 7.59 -2.44
CA SER A 11 -0.29 7.25 -3.86
C SER A 11 -0.21 8.49 -4.76
N CYS A 12 -1.22 9.37 -4.72
CA CYS A 12 -1.26 10.53 -5.61
C CYS A 12 -0.71 11.82 -5.00
N GLY A 13 -0.42 11.86 -3.69
CA GLY A 13 0.03 13.06 -2.99
C GLY A 13 -1.02 14.17 -2.86
N GLU A 14 -2.26 13.93 -3.28
CA GLU A 14 -3.35 14.90 -3.18
C GLU A 14 -4.01 14.87 -1.80
N GLN A 15 -4.52 16.02 -1.37
CA GLN A 15 -5.31 16.12 -0.14
C GLN A 15 -6.61 15.33 -0.29
N ILE A 16 -6.92 14.48 0.68
CA ILE A 16 -8.08 13.59 0.66
C ILE A 16 -9.34 14.41 1.00
N PRO A 17 -10.31 14.55 0.08
CA PRO A 17 -11.53 15.30 0.34
C PRO A 17 -12.51 14.44 1.14
N GLY A 18 -12.31 14.33 2.45
CA GLY A 18 -13.23 13.64 3.36
C GLY A 18 -12.55 12.57 4.21
N ARG A 19 -13.12 11.36 4.26
CA ARG A 19 -12.57 10.29 5.09
C ARG A 19 -11.47 9.54 4.32
N PRO A 20 -10.25 9.43 4.86
CA PRO A 20 -9.20 8.60 4.27
C PRO A 20 -9.64 7.15 4.14
N SER A 21 -9.14 6.49 3.11
CA SER A 21 -9.27 5.04 2.95
C SER A 21 -7.96 4.39 3.37
N GLU A 22 -8.09 3.29 4.09
CA GLU A 22 -6.97 2.49 4.55
C GLU A 22 -6.86 1.26 3.64
N TRP A 23 -5.69 1.09 3.04
CA TRP A 23 -5.32 -0.13 2.35
C TRP A 23 -4.41 -0.94 3.28
N ASN A 24 -4.74 -2.21 3.53
CA ASN A 24 -3.96 -3.05 4.43
C ASN A 24 -2.68 -3.46 3.71
N LEU A 25 -1.53 -3.17 4.32
CA LEU A 25 -0.26 -3.60 3.78
C LEU A 25 -0.01 -5.05 4.19
N ASP A 26 -0.11 -5.98 3.24
CA ASP A 26 0.21 -7.38 3.53
C ASP A 26 1.65 -7.55 4.04
N PRO A 27 1.93 -8.58 4.85
CA PRO A 27 3.26 -8.82 5.39
C PRO A 27 4.35 -8.94 4.32
N GLU A 28 4.01 -9.45 3.13
CA GLU A 28 4.97 -9.55 2.01
C GLU A 28 5.42 -8.16 1.53
N TRP A 29 4.48 -7.24 1.32
CA TRP A 29 4.76 -5.87 0.88
C TRP A 29 5.39 -5.03 1.97
N ARG A 30 5.02 -5.28 3.22
CA ARG A 30 5.67 -4.69 4.37
C ARG A 30 7.15 -5.01 4.39
N MET A 31 7.52 -6.29 4.31
CA MET A 31 8.93 -6.70 4.31
C MET A 31 9.68 -6.08 3.14
N TYR A 32 9.08 -6.08 1.95
CA TYR A 32 9.64 -5.42 0.78
C TYR A 32 9.94 -3.94 1.02
N LEU A 33 8.99 -3.17 1.58
CA LEU A 33 9.18 -1.75 1.87
C LEU A 33 10.18 -1.51 3.02
N GLU A 34 10.22 -2.39 4.04
CA GLU A 34 11.22 -2.34 5.11
C GLU A 34 12.63 -2.56 4.57
N GLU A 35 12.80 -3.47 3.60
CA GLU A 35 14.10 -3.81 3.01
C GLU A 35 14.56 -2.82 1.93
N GLU A 36 13.69 -2.47 0.98
CA GLU A 36 14.06 -1.69 -0.22
C GLU A 36 13.85 -0.18 -0.04
N ARG A 37 12.92 0.23 0.83
CA ARG A 37 12.48 1.61 0.99
C ARG A 37 12.76 2.22 2.36
N ASP A 38 13.49 1.49 3.21
CA ASP A 38 13.82 1.86 4.60
C ASP A 38 12.57 2.23 5.41
N LEU A 39 11.47 1.52 5.14
CA LEU A 39 10.23 1.71 5.88
C LEU A 39 10.48 1.42 7.37
N GLY A 40 10.03 2.35 8.21
CA GLY A 40 10.18 2.24 9.66
C GLY A 40 9.52 0.99 10.24
N TRP A 41 9.94 0.60 11.44
CA TRP A 41 9.36 -0.54 12.13
C TRP A 41 7.95 -0.23 12.68
N PHE A 42 6.96 -1.02 12.26
CA PHE A 42 5.58 -0.97 12.78
C PHE A 42 5.32 -2.06 13.82
N ALA A 43 4.62 -1.72 14.90
CA ALA A 43 4.33 -2.67 15.98
C ALA A 43 3.21 -3.65 15.59
N ASN A 44 2.24 -3.19 14.80
CA ASN A 44 1.15 -4.00 14.27
C ASN A 44 1.18 -4.00 12.72
N ALA A 45 0.02 -4.20 12.09
CA ALA A 45 -0.12 -4.14 10.64
C ALA A 45 -0.08 -2.66 10.17
N PRO A 46 0.95 -2.23 9.40
CA PRO A 46 0.92 -0.93 8.76
C PRO A 46 -0.22 -0.87 7.74
N VAL A 47 -0.83 0.30 7.62
CA VAL A 47 -1.87 0.61 6.64
C VAL A 47 -1.44 1.82 5.83
N VAL A 48 -1.70 1.77 4.52
CA VAL A 48 -1.43 2.87 3.61
C VAL A 48 -2.64 3.79 3.59
N ILE A 49 -2.44 5.05 3.94
CA ILE A 49 -3.49 6.06 3.91
C ILE A 49 -3.60 6.63 2.50
N CYS A 50 -4.74 6.41 1.86
CA CYS A 50 -4.93 6.78 0.47
C CYS A 50 -6.35 7.27 0.18
N CYS A 51 -6.51 7.87 -0.99
CA CYS A 51 -7.79 8.26 -1.52
C CYS A 51 -8.63 7.00 -1.85
N PRO A 52 -9.98 7.03 -1.77
CA PRO A 52 -10.80 5.85 -2.10
C PRO A 52 -10.51 5.25 -3.48
N GLY A 53 -10.27 6.10 -4.50
CA GLY A 53 -9.92 5.61 -5.84
C GLY A 53 -8.54 4.94 -5.89
N CYS A 54 -7.56 5.53 -5.22
CA CYS A 54 -6.19 5.02 -5.13
C CYS A 54 -6.16 3.68 -4.37
N LYS A 55 -6.99 3.57 -3.32
CA LYS A 55 -7.23 2.30 -2.64
C LYS A 55 -7.80 1.26 -3.59
N ASP A 56 -8.85 1.60 -4.34
CA ASP A 56 -9.49 0.67 -5.27
C ASP A 56 -8.50 0.18 -6.35
N ASP A 57 -7.57 1.04 -6.77
CA ASP A 57 -6.50 0.68 -7.71
C ASP A 57 -5.48 -0.29 -7.08
N LEU A 58 -5.04 -0.06 -5.84
CA LEU A 58 -4.18 -0.98 -5.10
C LEU A 58 -4.85 -2.34 -4.84
N ASP A 59 -6.10 -2.33 -4.37
CA ASP A 59 -6.91 -3.53 -4.19
C ASP A 59 -7.04 -4.29 -5.52
N ARG A 60 -7.21 -3.58 -6.63
CA ARG A 60 -7.28 -4.21 -7.95
C ARG A 60 -5.97 -4.87 -8.36
N LEU A 61 -4.82 -4.25 -8.09
CA LEU A 61 -3.51 -4.82 -8.40
C LEU A 61 -3.23 -6.07 -7.56
N GLU A 62 -3.53 -6.02 -6.27
CA GLU A 62 -3.38 -7.15 -5.36
C GLU A 62 -4.29 -8.32 -5.74
N ASN A 63 -5.55 -8.04 -6.06
CA ASN A 63 -6.48 -9.04 -6.57
C ASN A 63 -5.99 -9.63 -7.90
N SER A 64 -5.52 -8.78 -8.82
CA SER A 64 -4.95 -9.24 -10.10
C SER A 64 -3.75 -10.16 -9.87
N LEU A 65 -2.83 -9.81 -8.97
CA LEU A 65 -1.70 -10.66 -8.63
C LEU A 65 -2.16 -12.01 -8.04
N SER A 66 -3.10 -11.98 -7.11
CA SER A 66 -3.67 -13.18 -6.51
C SER A 66 -4.33 -14.08 -7.56
N GLU A 67 -5.06 -13.50 -8.51
CA GLU A 67 -5.66 -14.22 -9.64
C GLU A 67 -4.59 -14.83 -10.55
N GLN A 68 -3.52 -14.09 -10.88
CA GLN A 68 -2.43 -14.61 -11.71
C GLN A 68 -1.62 -15.70 -11.00
N ARG A 69 -1.36 -15.56 -9.69
CA ARG A 69 -0.73 -16.61 -8.87
C ARG A 69 -1.58 -17.88 -8.80
N ALA A 70 -2.90 -17.77 -8.83
CA ALA A 70 -3.82 -18.91 -8.72
C ALA A 70 -4.12 -19.60 -10.06
N TYR A 71 -4.30 -18.83 -11.13
CA TYR A 71 -4.82 -19.32 -12.42
C TYR A 71 -3.95 -18.95 -13.63
N GLY A 72 -3.04 -18.00 -13.47
CA GLY A 72 -2.17 -17.48 -14.53
C GLY A 72 -0.91 -18.30 -14.76
N SER A 73 -0.02 -17.75 -15.58
CA SER A 73 1.34 -18.26 -15.72
C SER A 73 2.29 -17.56 -14.74
N ASP A 74 3.38 -18.21 -14.37
CA ASP A 74 4.41 -17.61 -13.51
C ASP A 74 4.86 -16.24 -14.04
N ALA A 75 5.02 -16.10 -15.37
CA ALA A 75 5.39 -14.85 -16.01
C ALA A 75 4.34 -13.74 -15.86
N ASP A 76 3.05 -14.08 -15.87
CA ASP A 76 1.96 -13.12 -15.65
C ASP A 76 1.89 -12.70 -14.18
N ALA A 77 2.13 -13.64 -13.25
CA ALA A 77 2.21 -13.36 -11.82
C ALA A 77 3.40 -12.45 -11.50
N GLU A 78 4.58 -12.73 -12.06
CA GLU A 78 5.77 -11.86 -11.95
C GLU A 78 5.49 -10.46 -12.50
N THR A 79 4.76 -10.36 -13.62
CA THR A 79 4.38 -9.06 -14.19
C THR A 79 3.42 -8.29 -13.28
N ALA A 80 2.41 -8.97 -12.72
CA ALA A 80 1.46 -8.35 -11.79
C ALA A 80 2.13 -7.91 -10.48
N GLU A 81 3.06 -8.71 -9.97
CA GLU A 81 3.88 -8.40 -8.80
C GLU A 81 4.75 -7.17 -9.05
N ALA A 82 5.43 -7.10 -10.19
CA ALA A 82 6.22 -5.94 -10.57
C ALA A 82 5.39 -4.65 -10.66
N ASN A 83 4.16 -4.73 -11.20
CA ASN A 83 3.26 -3.56 -11.25
C ASN A 83 2.85 -3.10 -9.85
N LEU A 84 2.57 -4.03 -8.93
CA LEU A 84 2.23 -3.68 -7.55
C LEU A 84 3.44 -3.09 -6.81
N GLN A 85 4.64 -3.64 -7.02
CA GLN A 85 5.88 -3.08 -6.48
C GLN A 85 6.14 -1.66 -6.98
N GLU A 86 5.94 -1.39 -8.28
CA GLU A 86 6.09 -0.05 -8.85
C GLU A 86 5.16 0.97 -8.17
N GLU A 87 3.90 0.59 -7.92
CA GLU A 87 2.98 1.46 -7.18
C GLU A 87 3.41 1.66 -5.73
N LEU A 88 3.86 0.59 -5.04
CA LEU A 88 4.39 0.68 -3.68
C LEU A 88 5.64 1.58 -3.59
N ASP A 89 6.51 1.53 -4.60
CA ASP A 89 7.64 2.43 -4.76
C ASP A 89 7.23 3.87 -5.09
N GLY A 90 6.03 4.07 -5.63
CA GLY A 90 5.46 5.40 -5.81
C GLY A 90 4.92 6.00 -4.51
N LEU A 91 4.64 5.17 -3.50
CA LEU A 91 3.98 5.62 -2.27
C LEU A 91 4.86 6.53 -1.42
N ASP A 92 4.21 7.54 -0.86
CA ASP A 92 4.74 8.36 0.23
C ASP A 92 4.70 7.56 1.55
N LEU A 93 5.88 7.20 2.04
CA LEU A 93 6.06 6.42 3.26
C LEU A 93 5.60 7.19 4.52
N ASP A 94 5.62 8.52 4.48
CA ASP A 94 5.11 9.36 5.58
C ASP A 94 3.59 9.20 5.75
N CYS A 95 2.90 8.70 4.72
CA CYS A 95 1.47 8.42 4.74
C CYS A 95 1.14 6.95 5.11
N ILE A 96 2.11 6.17 5.56
CA ILE A 96 1.93 4.81 6.09
C ILE A 96 1.89 4.87 7.62
N VAL A 97 0.81 4.38 8.21
CA VAL A 97 0.59 4.44 9.67
C VAL A 97 0.33 3.06 10.25
N ASP A 98 0.58 2.89 11.55
CA ASP A 98 0.21 1.65 12.24
C ASP A 98 -1.33 1.59 12.42
N GLN A 99 -1.96 0.48 12.06
CA GLN A 99 -3.42 0.30 12.16
C GLN A 99 -4.01 0.61 13.56
N PHE A 100 -3.21 0.49 14.62
CA PHE A 100 -3.65 0.76 16.00
C PHE A 100 -3.23 2.14 16.53
N ALA A 101 -2.68 3.01 15.70
CA ALA A 101 -2.40 4.40 16.03
C ALA A 101 -3.63 5.32 15.87
N ILE A 102 -4.78 4.79 15.44
CA ILE A 102 -6.04 5.51 15.19
C ILE A 102 -7.02 5.39 16.37
#